data_AF-A0A6B9FNZ3-F1
#
_entry.id   AF-A0A6B9FNZ3-F1
#
_cell.length_a   1.000
_cell.length_b   1.000
_cell.length_c   1.000
_cell.angle_alpha   90.00
_cell.angle_beta   90.00
_cell.angle_gamma   90.00
#
_symmetry.space_group_name_H-M   'P 1'
#
loop_
_entity.id
_entity.type
_entity.pdbx_description
1 polymer ?
#
loop_
_entity_poly.entity_id
_entity_poly.type
_entity_poly.pdbx_seq_one_letter_code
_entity_poly.pdbx_strand_id
1 'polypeptide(L)'
;MRAEERGGPSGYSDRREAEVRAPVEAPVRAVGGELVPAEDFAVNTLPAILDTLVNPDAVAADASRDRLDLLKEAGALEVALDTADSMQAADSLERMLAHQLAATHVLAMKAAAVAGKQLDLAGKTYGSAGQAACVEGARLIGAAMRASSAYQAGLLTLQKVRSGGRQVVIVQHNRVEAGGQAVIGGHTGVSRRKRAGV
;
A
#
# COMPACT_ATOMS: atom_id res chain seq x y z
N MET A 1 -36.80 28.68 6.81
CA MET A 1 -35.49 29.36 6.90
C MET A 1 -35.04 29.33 8.35
N ARG A 2 -33.99 28.56 8.64
CA ARG A 2 -33.10 28.51 9.82
C ARG A 2 -32.66 27.06 10.03
N ALA A 3 -31.42 26.71 10.36
CA ALA A 3 -30.08 27.23 10.10
C ALA A 3 -29.17 26.08 10.59
N GLU A 4 -28.14 25.75 9.81
CA GLU A 4 -27.19 24.65 10.05
C GLU A 4 -26.40 24.85 11.36
N GLU A 5 -26.26 23.79 12.17
CA GLU A 5 -25.29 23.73 13.26
C GLU A 5 -23.95 23.18 12.75
N ARG A 6 -22.92 24.03 12.73
CA ARG A 6 -21.51 23.65 12.50
C ARG A 6 -20.85 23.35 13.85
N GLY A 7 -20.27 22.16 13.97
CA GLY A 7 -19.48 21.72 15.12
C GLY A 7 -18.21 22.56 15.32
N GLY A 8 -17.96 22.97 16.57
CA GLY A 8 -16.75 23.68 16.98
C GLY A 8 -15.58 22.73 17.30
N PRO A 9 -14.32 23.22 17.20
CA PRO A 9 -13.12 22.41 17.43
C PRO A 9 -12.93 22.08 18.92
N SER A 10 -12.63 20.81 19.22
CA SER A 10 -12.41 20.34 20.60
C SER A 10 -10.97 20.61 21.05
N GLY A 11 -10.75 21.56 21.96
CA GLY A 11 -9.43 21.89 22.53
C GLY A 11 -8.74 20.78 23.36
N TYR A 12 -9.22 19.54 23.29
CA TYR A 12 -8.63 18.35 23.89
C TYR A 12 -7.62 17.67 22.95
N SER A 13 -7.86 17.69 21.63
CA SER A 13 -6.92 17.17 20.62
C SER A 13 -5.64 18.00 20.59
N ASP A 14 -5.80 19.31 20.55
CA ASP A 14 -4.70 20.26 20.34
C ASP A 14 -3.75 20.30 21.54
N ARG A 15 -4.28 20.05 22.74
CA ARG A 15 -3.49 20.02 23.98
C ARG A 15 -2.65 18.75 24.10
N ARG A 16 -3.12 17.62 23.56
CA ARG A 16 -2.35 16.36 23.50
C ARG A 16 -1.31 16.36 22.39
N GLU A 17 -1.62 16.94 21.22
CA GLU A 17 -0.60 17.11 20.18
C GLU A 17 0.60 17.92 20.66
N ALA A 18 0.37 18.96 21.48
CA ALA A 18 1.43 19.78 22.05
C ALA A 18 2.30 19.04 23.11
N GLU A 19 1.68 18.15 23.89
CA GLU A 19 2.36 17.41 24.98
C GLU A 19 3.23 16.26 24.45
N VAL A 20 2.81 15.61 23.36
CA VAL A 20 3.54 14.49 22.73
C VAL A 20 4.73 14.98 21.87
N ARG A 21 4.75 16.27 21.49
CA ARG A 21 5.77 16.90 20.63
C ARG A 21 6.84 17.71 21.40
N ALA A 22 6.94 17.57 22.73
CA ALA A 22 7.91 18.30 23.53
C ALA A 22 9.37 17.88 23.21
N PRO A 23 10.26 18.79 22.78
CA PRO A 23 11.66 18.47 22.48
C PRO A 23 12.56 18.44 23.72
N VAL A 24 13.53 17.53 23.74
CA VAL A 24 14.72 17.58 24.61
C VAL A 24 15.76 18.53 23.96
N GLU A 25 16.46 19.36 24.76
CA GLU A 25 17.46 20.36 24.32
C GLU A 25 18.46 19.82 23.27
N ALA A 26 18.93 20.51 22.23
CA ALA A 26 18.44 21.59 21.36
C ALA A 26 19.35 21.57 20.09
N PRO A 27 18.83 21.75 18.86
CA PRO A 27 19.59 22.41 17.81
C PRO A 27 18.91 23.72 17.37
N VAL A 28 19.74 24.64 16.87
CA VAL A 28 19.41 26.04 16.54
C VAL A 28 18.17 26.14 15.64
N ARG A 29 17.14 26.85 16.13
CA ARG A 29 15.84 27.07 15.44
C ARG A 29 15.80 28.46 14.81
N ALA A 30 15.29 28.57 13.59
CA ALA A 30 14.83 29.83 12.99
C ALA A 30 13.32 30.04 13.17
N VAL A 31 12.84 31.25 12.91
CA VAL A 31 11.46 31.72 13.14
C VAL A 31 10.44 30.85 12.41
N GLY A 32 9.47 30.29 13.14
CA GLY A 32 8.41 29.42 12.60
C GLY A 32 8.54 27.93 12.96
N GLY A 33 9.67 27.48 13.52
CA GLY A 33 9.81 26.09 13.99
C GLY A 33 10.02 25.04 12.90
N GLU A 34 10.15 25.45 11.64
CA GLU A 34 10.54 24.58 10.52
C GLU A 34 12.07 24.57 10.34
N LEU A 35 12.60 23.41 9.97
CA LEU A 35 13.98 23.29 9.50
C LEU A 35 14.03 23.85 8.07
N VAL A 36 14.88 24.86 7.86
CA VAL A 36 15.24 25.30 6.50
C VAL A 36 16.03 24.16 5.86
N PRO A 37 15.66 23.68 4.66
CA PRO A 37 16.48 22.74 3.92
C PRO A 37 17.87 23.35 3.73
N ALA A 38 18.93 22.61 4.06
CA ALA A 38 20.25 22.94 3.53
C ALA A 38 20.14 23.09 2.00
N GLU A 39 20.85 24.05 1.44
CA GLU A 39 20.66 24.51 0.05
C GLU A 39 20.84 23.40 -1.03
N ASP A 40 21.25 22.19 -0.63
CA ASP A 40 21.38 20.98 -1.44
C ASP A 40 20.10 20.14 -1.61
N PHE A 41 19.00 20.41 -0.90
CA PHE A 41 17.76 19.63 -1.03
C PHE A 41 17.09 19.72 -2.41
N ALA A 42 17.52 20.65 -3.26
CA ALA A 42 16.94 20.87 -4.58
C ALA A 42 17.52 19.97 -5.69
N VAL A 43 18.62 19.25 -5.47
CA VAL A 43 19.38 18.70 -6.61
C VAL A 43 19.10 17.22 -6.87
N ASN A 44 18.65 16.43 -5.88
CA ASN A 44 18.30 15.03 -6.12
C ASN A 44 17.21 14.54 -5.17
N THR A 45 16.29 13.75 -5.72
CA THR A 45 15.21 12.98 -5.07
C THR A 45 13.95 13.77 -4.66
N LEU A 46 12.81 13.23 -5.09
CA LEU A 46 11.44 13.48 -4.63
C LEU A 46 11.37 13.74 -3.11
N PRO A 47 10.32 14.38 -2.56
CA PRO A 47 10.19 14.51 -1.11
C PRO A 47 10.44 13.14 -0.46
N ALA A 48 11.57 13.01 0.24
CA ALA A 48 12.06 11.71 0.66
C ALA A 48 11.04 11.12 1.63
N ILE A 49 10.46 9.97 1.29
CA ILE A 49 9.63 9.23 2.24
C ILE A 49 10.58 8.71 3.32
N LEU A 50 10.41 9.18 4.55
CA LEU A 50 11.30 8.84 5.67
C LEU A 50 10.74 7.65 6.46
N ASP A 51 11.62 6.75 6.88
CA ASP A 51 11.24 5.72 7.85
C ASP A 51 11.23 6.29 9.27
N THR A 52 10.05 6.66 9.73
CA THR A 52 9.83 7.20 11.08
C THR A 52 10.02 6.17 12.19
N LEU A 53 10.16 4.86 11.87
CA LEU A 53 10.38 3.81 12.86
C LEU A 53 11.85 3.49 13.11
N VAL A 54 12.80 4.11 12.39
CA VAL A 54 14.23 3.99 12.70
C VAL A 54 14.57 4.68 14.02
N ASN A 55 14.00 5.87 14.25
CA ASN A 55 14.09 6.62 15.50
C ASN A 55 12.68 7.08 15.88
N PRO A 56 11.83 6.19 16.43
CA PRO A 56 10.43 6.49 16.63
C PRO A 56 10.23 7.51 17.76
N ASP A 57 9.45 8.55 17.48
CA ASP A 57 8.80 9.32 18.53
C ASP A 57 7.56 8.56 19.05
N ALA A 58 6.90 9.12 20.07
CA ALA A 58 5.70 8.52 20.65
C ALA A 58 4.56 8.38 19.61
N VAL A 59 4.42 9.31 18.67
CA VAL A 59 3.39 9.26 17.62
C VAL A 59 3.63 8.10 16.66
N ALA A 60 4.87 7.93 16.19
CA ALA A 60 5.25 6.85 15.29
C ALA A 60 5.10 5.48 15.97
N ALA A 61 5.45 5.38 17.25
CA ALA A 61 5.27 4.16 18.04
C ALA A 61 3.79 3.80 18.23
N ASP A 62 2.96 4.76 18.62
CA ASP A 62 1.52 4.54 18.84
C ASP A 62 0.78 4.23 17.53
N ALA A 63 1.05 4.98 16.45
CA ALA A 63 0.50 4.67 15.14
C ALA A 63 0.94 3.29 14.64
N SER A 64 2.13 2.81 15.00
CA SER A 64 2.55 1.44 14.69
C SER A 64 1.70 0.41 15.43
N ARG A 65 1.47 0.60 16.74
CA ARG A 65 0.63 -0.28 17.57
C ARG A 65 -0.81 -0.33 17.05
N ASP A 66 -1.42 0.83 16.82
CA ASP A 66 -2.80 0.95 16.33
C ASP A 66 -2.99 0.20 15.01
N ARG A 67 -2.01 0.26 14.11
CA ARG A 67 -2.04 -0.49 12.83
C ARG A 67 -2.02 -2.00 13.04
N LEU A 68 -1.25 -2.49 14.02
CA LEU A 68 -1.21 -3.92 14.34
C LEU A 68 -2.52 -4.38 15.00
N ASP A 69 -3.13 -3.55 15.85
CA ASP A 69 -4.42 -3.84 16.45
C ASP A 69 -5.54 -3.88 15.40
N LEU A 70 -5.59 -2.91 14.48
CA LEU A 70 -6.53 -2.92 13.35
C LEU A 70 -6.38 -4.16 12.47
N LEU A 71 -5.15 -4.62 12.25
CA LEU A 71 -4.89 -5.84 11.49
C LEU A 71 -5.36 -7.10 12.22
N LYS A 72 -5.19 -7.14 13.55
CA LYS A 72 -5.69 -8.22 14.38
C LYS A 72 -7.21 -8.28 14.33
N GLU A 73 -7.88 -7.13 14.43
CA GLU A 73 -9.35 -7.03 14.31
C GLU A 73 -9.84 -7.47 12.92
N ALA A 74 -9.12 -7.10 11.85
CA ALA A 74 -9.41 -7.57 10.50
C ALA A 74 -9.13 -9.07 10.29
N GLY A 75 -8.45 -9.73 11.23
CA GLY A 75 -8.00 -11.10 11.13
C GLY A 75 -6.98 -11.30 10.01
N ALA A 76 -6.06 -10.33 9.85
CA ALA A 76 -5.04 -10.28 8.81
C ALA A 76 -3.63 -9.97 9.36
N LEU A 77 -3.42 -9.97 10.69
CA LEU A 77 -2.16 -9.59 11.33
C LEU A 77 -0.96 -10.38 10.83
N GLU A 78 -1.03 -11.70 10.87
CA GLU A 78 0.08 -12.59 10.52
C GLU A 78 0.42 -12.46 9.03
N VAL A 79 -0.62 -12.42 8.18
CA VAL A 79 -0.47 -12.24 6.73
C VAL A 79 0.14 -10.87 6.42
N ALA A 80 -0.26 -9.83 7.14
CA ALA A 80 0.24 -8.48 6.94
C ALA A 80 1.71 -8.33 7.33
N LEU A 81 2.11 -8.92 8.46
CA LEU A 81 3.52 -8.95 8.89
C LEU A 81 4.38 -9.71 7.87
N ASP A 82 3.98 -10.91 7.48
CA ASP A 82 4.68 -11.71 6.47
C ASP A 82 4.74 -11.00 5.11
N THR A 83 3.67 -10.30 4.72
CA THR A 83 3.62 -9.53 3.48
C THR A 83 4.59 -8.34 3.52
N ALA A 84 4.64 -7.60 4.64
CA ALA A 84 5.56 -6.48 4.82
C ALA A 84 7.02 -6.93 4.78
N ASP A 85 7.34 -8.04 5.44
CA ASP A 85 8.68 -8.65 5.43
C ASP A 85 9.06 -9.16 4.03
N SER A 86 8.15 -9.87 3.36
CA SER A 86 8.36 -10.44 2.02
C SER A 86 8.61 -9.37 0.96
N MET A 87 7.91 -8.23 1.05
CA MET A 87 8.17 -7.11 0.14
C MET A 87 9.32 -6.21 0.59
N GLN A 88 9.87 -6.43 1.78
CA GLN A 88 10.90 -5.59 2.40
C GLN A 88 10.46 -4.13 2.49
N ALA A 89 9.31 -3.88 3.14
CA ALA A 89 8.75 -2.55 3.28
C ALA A 89 9.74 -1.61 3.99
N ALA A 90 10.19 -0.56 3.29
CA ALA A 90 11.32 0.28 3.71
C ALA A 90 10.93 1.40 4.66
N ASP A 91 9.66 1.83 4.65
CA ASP A 91 9.16 2.95 5.43
C ASP A 91 7.73 2.69 5.91
N SER A 92 7.18 3.65 6.66
CA SER A 92 5.84 3.53 7.25
C SER A 92 4.71 3.48 6.21
N LEU A 93 4.87 4.10 5.04
CA LEU A 93 3.87 4.08 3.96
C LEU A 93 3.90 2.74 3.22
N GLU A 94 5.09 2.21 2.92
CA GLU A 94 5.21 0.87 2.36
C GLU A 94 4.64 -0.20 3.30
N ARG A 95 4.88 -0.08 4.62
CA ARG A 95 4.28 -0.98 5.62
C ARG A 95 2.76 -0.87 5.64
N MET A 96 2.22 0.34 5.62
CA MET A 96 0.75 0.55 5.54
C MET A 96 0.15 -0.05 4.28
N LEU A 97 0.81 0.11 3.12
CA LEU A 97 0.37 -0.49 1.87
C LEU A 97 0.42 -2.01 1.94
N ALA A 98 1.48 -2.59 2.50
CA ALA A 98 1.61 -4.04 2.72
C ALA A 98 0.45 -4.57 3.59
N HIS A 99 0.16 -3.89 4.69
CA HIS A 99 -0.91 -4.23 5.61
C HIS A 99 -2.29 -4.16 4.93
N GLN A 100 -2.53 -3.11 4.15
CA GLN A 100 -3.77 -2.96 3.39
C GLN A 100 -3.93 -4.05 2.31
N LEU A 101 -2.85 -4.39 1.61
CA LEU A 101 -2.83 -5.47 0.62
C LEU A 101 -3.17 -6.82 1.27
N ALA A 102 -2.55 -7.14 2.41
CA ALA A 102 -2.84 -8.35 3.16
C ALA A 102 -4.31 -8.41 3.63
N ALA A 103 -4.82 -7.34 4.22
CA ALA A 103 -6.22 -7.27 4.64
C ALA A 103 -7.19 -7.44 3.46
N THR A 104 -6.90 -6.80 2.33
CA THR A 104 -7.70 -6.92 1.10
C THR A 104 -7.67 -8.35 0.57
N HIS A 105 -6.50 -9.01 0.57
CA HIS A 105 -6.36 -10.39 0.18
C HIS A 105 -7.19 -11.32 1.09
N VAL A 106 -7.07 -11.17 2.40
CA VAL A 106 -7.84 -11.96 3.38
C VAL A 106 -9.34 -11.79 3.18
N LEU A 107 -9.81 -10.55 3.00
CA LEU A 107 -11.22 -10.27 2.73
C LEU A 107 -11.69 -10.90 1.42
N ALA A 108 -10.88 -10.83 0.36
CA ALA A 108 -11.19 -11.46 -0.92
C ALA A 108 -11.33 -12.98 -0.78
N MET A 109 -10.38 -13.63 -0.08
CA MET A 109 -10.39 -15.07 0.12
C MET A 109 -11.57 -15.53 0.99
N LYS A 110 -11.87 -14.79 2.08
CA LYS A 110 -13.06 -15.06 2.91
C LYS A 110 -14.36 -14.90 2.12
N ALA A 111 -14.49 -13.83 1.33
CA ALA A 111 -15.67 -13.60 0.48
C ALA A 111 -15.83 -14.70 -0.58
N ALA A 112 -14.75 -15.10 -1.24
CA ALA A 112 -14.75 -16.20 -2.20
C ALA A 112 -15.15 -17.53 -1.56
N ALA A 113 -14.65 -17.84 -0.36
CA ALA A 113 -15.00 -19.05 0.37
C ALA A 113 -16.49 -19.08 0.75
N VAL A 114 -17.06 -17.96 1.20
CA VAL A 114 -18.50 -17.87 1.49
C VAL A 114 -19.32 -17.97 0.20
N ALA A 115 -18.86 -17.35 -0.89
CA ALA A 115 -19.53 -17.48 -2.18
C ALA A 115 -19.59 -18.93 -2.67
N GLY A 116 -18.50 -19.69 -2.53
CA GLY A 116 -18.48 -21.13 -2.85
C GLY A 116 -19.58 -21.90 -2.11
N LYS A 117 -19.74 -21.64 -0.81
CA LYS A 117 -20.83 -22.23 0.00
C LYS A 117 -22.22 -21.85 -0.50
N GLN A 118 -22.41 -20.61 -0.97
CA GLN A 118 -23.67 -20.17 -1.55
C GLN A 118 -23.97 -20.86 -2.88
N LEU A 119 -22.96 -21.05 -3.72
CA LEU A 119 -23.11 -21.80 -4.98
C LEU A 119 -23.44 -23.28 -4.72
N ASP A 120 -22.80 -23.90 -3.73
CA ASP A 120 -23.13 -25.27 -3.32
C ASP A 120 -24.57 -25.39 -2.82
N LEU A 121 -25.04 -24.41 -2.03
CA LEU A 121 -26.42 -24.36 -1.54
C LEU A 121 -27.41 -24.18 -2.69
N ALA A 122 -27.10 -23.29 -3.63
CA ALA A 122 -27.90 -23.07 -4.83
C ALA A 122 -28.04 -24.35 -5.67
N GLY A 123 -26.97 -25.15 -5.79
CA GLY A 123 -27.01 -26.43 -6.49
C GLY A 123 -27.86 -27.52 -5.81
N LYS A 124 -28.14 -27.37 -4.50
CA LYS A 124 -28.90 -28.33 -3.68
C LYS A 124 -30.34 -27.90 -3.39
N THR A 125 -30.70 -26.66 -3.73
CA THR A 125 -31.99 -26.06 -3.35
C THR A 125 -32.71 -25.54 -4.58
N TYR A 126 -34.03 -25.66 -4.61
CA TYR A 126 -34.87 -25.19 -5.71
C TYR A 126 -35.74 -24.01 -5.29
N GLY A 127 -36.34 -23.33 -6.28
CA GLY A 127 -37.25 -22.22 -6.06
C GLY A 127 -36.58 -21.00 -5.45
N SER A 128 -37.33 -20.27 -4.62
CA SER A 128 -36.90 -18.98 -4.05
C SER A 128 -35.62 -19.07 -3.21
N ALA A 129 -35.43 -20.16 -2.47
CA ALA A 129 -34.25 -20.37 -1.64
C ALA A 129 -32.97 -20.60 -2.47
N GLY A 130 -33.05 -21.36 -3.56
CA GLY A 130 -31.93 -21.52 -4.51
C GLY A 130 -31.58 -20.21 -5.21
N GLN A 131 -32.60 -19.43 -5.61
CA GLN A 131 -32.40 -18.11 -6.20
C GLN A 131 -31.70 -17.13 -5.23
N ALA A 132 -32.10 -17.11 -3.96
CA ALA A 132 -31.46 -16.26 -2.95
C ALA A 132 -29.97 -16.60 -2.77
N ALA A 133 -29.64 -17.89 -2.75
CA ALA A 133 -28.25 -18.36 -2.67
C ALA A 133 -27.43 -17.94 -3.92
N CYS A 134 -28.00 -18.03 -5.12
CA CYS A 134 -27.36 -17.53 -6.34
C CYS A 134 -27.04 -16.02 -6.26
N VAL A 135 -28.00 -15.22 -5.78
CA VAL A 135 -27.84 -13.76 -5.68
C VAL A 135 -26.74 -13.40 -4.68
N GLU A 136 -26.74 -14.00 -3.49
CA GLU A 136 -25.68 -13.76 -2.50
C GLU A 136 -24.32 -14.27 -2.98
N GLY A 137 -24.28 -15.43 -3.64
CA GLY A 137 -23.07 -15.96 -4.27
C GLY A 137 -22.48 -14.96 -5.29
N ALA A 138 -23.30 -14.45 -6.19
CA ALA A 138 -22.88 -13.47 -7.19
C ALA A 138 -22.37 -12.16 -6.55
N ARG A 139 -23.05 -11.66 -5.51
CA ARG A 139 -22.63 -10.45 -4.78
C ARG A 139 -21.27 -10.62 -4.12
N LEU A 140 -21.05 -11.75 -3.46
CA LEU A 140 -19.79 -12.07 -2.78
C LEU A 140 -18.64 -12.29 -3.77
N ILE A 141 -18.89 -12.97 -4.89
CA ILE A 141 -17.90 -13.10 -5.99
C ILE A 141 -17.52 -11.72 -6.51
N GLY A 142 -18.50 -10.85 -6.78
CA GLY A 142 -18.25 -9.49 -7.21
C GLY A 142 -17.40 -8.70 -6.22
N ALA A 143 -17.65 -8.83 -4.92
CA ALA A 143 -16.84 -8.22 -3.87
C ALA A 143 -15.40 -8.78 -3.84
N ALA A 144 -15.25 -10.11 -3.94
CA ALA A 144 -13.94 -10.75 -3.98
C ALA A 144 -13.13 -10.32 -5.21
N MET A 145 -13.74 -10.24 -6.39
CA MET A 145 -13.07 -9.79 -7.61
C MET A 145 -12.61 -8.33 -7.51
N ARG A 146 -13.46 -7.43 -6.98
CA ARG A 146 -13.06 -6.03 -6.76
C ARG A 146 -11.90 -5.92 -5.77
N ALA A 147 -11.92 -6.69 -4.68
CA ALA A 147 -10.82 -6.74 -3.73
C ALA A 147 -9.53 -7.26 -4.40
N SER A 148 -9.60 -8.32 -5.20
CA SER A 148 -8.46 -8.82 -5.98
C SER A 148 -7.92 -7.78 -6.97
N SER A 149 -8.78 -7.02 -7.66
CA SER A 149 -8.35 -5.93 -8.53
C SER A 149 -7.67 -4.80 -7.75
N ALA A 150 -8.19 -4.43 -6.57
CA ALA A 150 -7.56 -3.44 -5.70
C ALA A 150 -6.19 -3.92 -5.19
N TYR A 151 -6.06 -5.21 -4.86
CA TYR A 151 -4.79 -5.83 -4.48
C TYR A 151 -3.75 -5.71 -5.60
N GLN A 152 -4.11 -6.10 -6.82
CA GLN A 152 -3.22 -5.99 -7.99
C GLN A 152 -2.84 -4.54 -8.29
N ALA A 153 -3.79 -3.61 -8.19
CA ALA A 153 -3.51 -2.18 -8.34
C ALA A 153 -2.55 -1.66 -7.28
N GLY A 154 -2.67 -2.11 -6.03
CA GLY A 154 -1.74 -1.74 -4.96
C GLY A 154 -0.32 -2.26 -5.19
N LEU A 155 -0.13 -3.46 -5.76
CA LEU A 155 1.19 -3.95 -6.17
C LEU A 155 1.82 -3.07 -7.26
N LEU A 156 1.03 -2.61 -8.23
CA LEU A 156 1.50 -1.67 -9.26
C LEU A 156 1.86 -0.31 -8.64
N THR A 157 1.09 0.15 -7.65
CA THR A 157 1.42 1.37 -6.89
C THR A 157 2.75 1.22 -6.17
N LEU A 158 3.00 0.10 -5.49
CA LEU A 158 4.28 -0.19 -4.84
C LEU A 158 5.45 -0.13 -5.85
N GLN A 159 5.28 -0.76 -7.02
CA GLN A 159 6.29 -0.70 -8.08
C GLN A 159 6.59 0.74 -8.52
N LYS A 160 5.56 1.58 -8.66
CA LYS A 160 5.70 3.00 -9.06
C LYS A 160 6.38 3.84 -7.98
N VAL A 161 6.01 3.63 -6.71
CA VAL A 161 6.64 4.29 -5.56
C VAL A 161 8.13 3.97 -5.55
N ARG A 162 8.50 2.69 -5.69
CA ARG A 162 9.90 2.24 -5.70
C ARG A 162 10.70 2.67 -6.91
N SER A 163 10.07 2.76 -8.08
CA SER A 163 10.75 3.26 -9.28
C SER A 163 10.85 4.78 -9.33
N GLY A 164 10.23 5.50 -8.38
CA GLY A 164 10.11 6.96 -8.41
C GLY A 164 9.35 7.46 -9.65
N GLY A 165 8.47 6.64 -10.23
CA GLY A 165 7.83 6.92 -11.50
C GLY A 165 8.78 6.96 -12.71
N ARG A 166 10.04 6.53 -12.56
CA ARG A 166 11.04 6.58 -13.63
C ARG A 166 10.82 5.45 -14.63
N GLN A 167 10.44 5.82 -15.86
CA GLN A 167 10.44 4.91 -17.01
C GLN A 167 11.73 5.11 -17.80
N VAL A 168 12.59 4.08 -17.88
CA VAL A 168 13.78 4.10 -18.75
C VAL A 168 13.40 3.55 -20.12
N VAL A 169 13.32 4.43 -21.12
CA VAL A 169 13.09 4.05 -22.53
C VAL A 169 14.43 3.89 -23.23
N ILE A 170 14.75 2.66 -23.65
CA ILE A 170 15.95 2.39 -24.45
C ILE A 170 15.55 2.46 -25.92
N VAL A 171 15.98 3.52 -26.61
CA VAL A 171 15.79 3.64 -28.06
C VAL A 171 16.88 2.84 -28.77
N GLN A 172 16.50 1.73 -29.40
CA GLN A 172 17.39 0.95 -30.25
C GLN A 172 17.10 1.26 -31.72
N HIS A 173 18.01 1.97 -32.37
CA HIS A 173 17.94 2.21 -33.81
C HIS A 173 18.36 0.94 -34.56
N ASN A 174 17.39 0.18 -35.07
CA ASN A 174 17.67 -0.95 -35.94
C ASN A 174 17.62 -0.48 -37.40
N ARG A 175 18.77 -0.45 -38.07
CA ARG A 175 18.84 -0.20 -39.52
C ARG A 175 18.48 -1.49 -40.24
N VAL A 176 17.41 -1.45 -41.02
CA VAL A 176 16.93 -2.58 -41.83
C VAL A 176 17.22 -2.24 -43.29
N GLU A 177 18.09 -3.03 -43.92
CA GLU A 177 18.42 -2.90 -45.34
C GLU A 177 17.30 -3.49 -46.23
N ALA A 178 17.26 -3.10 -47.51
CA ALA A 178 16.20 -3.51 -48.44
C ALA A 178 16.10 -5.05 -48.55
N GLY A 179 15.00 -5.61 -48.05
CA GLY A 179 14.74 -7.05 -48.00
C GLY A 179 15.00 -7.73 -46.65
N GLY A 180 15.50 -7.01 -45.63
CA GLY A 180 15.67 -7.53 -44.28
C GLY A 180 14.38 -7.42 -43.45
N GLN A 181 14.09 -8.43 -42.62
CA GLN A 181 13.03 -8.37 -41.61
C GLN A 181 13.66 -8.26 -40.22
N ALA A 182 13.39 -7.17 -39.50
CA ALA A 182 13.76 -7.07 -38.09
C ALA A 182 12.78 -7.88 -37.25
N VAL A 183 13.19 -9.08 -36.85
CA VAL A 183 12.45 -9.89 -35.86
C VAL A 183 13.01 -9.57 -34.48
N ILE A 184 12.24 -8.86 -33.66
CA ILE A 184 12.60 -8.58 -32.26
C ILE A 184 12.14 -9.78 -31.42
N GLY A 185 13.02 -10.75 -31.21
CA GLY A 185 12.85 -11.78 -30.19
C GLY A 185 13.13 -11.18 -28.81
N GLY A 186 12.09 -10.93 -28.01
CA GLY A 186 12.26 -10.37 -26.67
C GLY A 186 13.02 -11.33 -25.75
N HIS A 187 14.27 -10.99 -25.40
CA HIS A 187 14.98 -11.59 -24.28
C HIS A 187 14.86 -10.67 -23.06
N THR A 188 13.97 -11.00 -22.13
CA THR A 188 13.95 -10.38 -20.79
C THR A 188 15.12 -10.95 -19.98
N GLY A 189 16.30 -10.33 -20.08
CA GLY A 189 17.49 -10.72 -19.33
C GLY A 189 17.36 -10.39 -17.85
N VAL A 190 17.20 -11.42 -17.01
CA VAL A 190 17.44 -11.31 -15.56
C VAL A 190 18.95 -11.13 -15.36
N SER A 191 19.37 -9.96 -14.88
CA SER A 191 20.77 -9.68 -14.57
C SER A 191 21.22 -10.50 -13.37
N ARG A 192 21.94 -11.60 -13.64
CA ARG A 192 22.63 -12.38 -12.60
C ARG A 192 23.95 -11.68 -12.28
N ARG A 193 24.00 -10.99 -11.15
CA ARG A 193 25.19 -10.30 -10.64
C ARG A 193 26.32 -11.32 -10.42
N LYS A 194 27.37 -11.25 -11.23
CA LYS A 194 28.58 -12.08 -11.10
C LYS A 194 29.35 -11.60 -9.86
N ARG A 195 29.41 -12.42 -8.80
CA ARG A 195 30.37 -12.22 -7.69
C ARG A 195 31.77 -12.42 -8.26
N ALA A 196 32.64 -11.43 -8.07
CA ALA A 196 34.06 -11.51 -8.42
C ALA A 196 34.92 -11.48 -7.14
N GLY A 197 35.75 -12.51 -6.99
CA GLY A 197 36.98 -12.61 -6.15
C GLY A 197 36.74 -12.89 -4.66
N VAL A 198 37.50 -13.75 -3.97
CA VAL A 198 38.80 -14.40 -4.24
C VAL A 198 38.74 -15.83 -3.73
#